data_AF-A0A2S8G4D3-F1
#
_entry.id   AF-A0A2S8G4D3-F1
#
_cell.length_a   1.000
_cell.length_b   1.000
_cell.length_c   1.000
_cell.angle_alpha   90.00
_cell.angle_beta   90.00
_cell.angle_gamma   90.00
#
_symmetry.space_group_name_H-M   'P 1'
#
loop_
_entity.id
_entity.type
_entity.pdbx_description
1 polymer ?
#
loop_
_entity_poly.entity_id
_entity_poly.type
_entity_poly.pdbx_seq_one_letter_code
_entity_poly.pdbx_strand_id
1 'polypeptide(L)'
;MDVQKFRDLQLRQLTNDIGVYALCDLDGIPIYVGQSTDGIRSRVRRHLTSARSDVIANRQIDVWEVAFVWAWPVQKKELISSIESWLFNEFDNQSRLMNGSTLNSPSEKPEIPEKLTLSVLSEEEITRRKEPRLRFPRQVQQLAILLDYILETSDKAHLRRSLMAHFERLERYYQGFI
;
A
#
# COMPACT_ATOMS: atom_id res chain seq x y z
N MET A 1 21.92 -6.65 4.79
CA MET A 1 21.98 -5.52 3.83
C MET A 1 21.08 -4.41 4.35
N ASP A 2 21.46 -3.13 4.22
CA ASP A 2 20.58 -2.02 4.62
C ASP A 2 19.26 -2.05 3.81
N VAL A 3 18.12 -1.84 4.50
CA VAL A 3 16.77 -1.95 3.89
C VAL A 3 16.59 -0.95 2.76
N GLN A 4 17.10 0.27 2.94
CA GLN A 4 16.96 1.31 1.92
C GLN A 4 17.78 0.95 0.66
N LYS A 5 19.01 0.46 0.84
CA LYS A 5 19.82 -0.06 -0.27
C LYS A 5 19.15 -1.22 -0.98
N PHE A 6 18.56 -2.17 -0.25
CA PHE A 6 17.83 -3.30 -0.86
C PHE A 6 16.65 -2.80 -1.70
N ARG A 7 15.84 -1.87 -1.16
CA ARG A 7 14.73 -1.25 -1.88
C ARG A 7 15.17 -0.55 -3.15
N ASP A 8 16.21 0.27 -3.08
CA ASP A 8 16.72 0.99 -4.25
C ASP A 8 17.22 0.04 -5.36
N LEU A 9 17.73 -1.14 -5.00
CA LEU A 9 18.10 -2.17 -5.96
C LEU A 9 16.88 -2.86 -6.57
N GLN A 10 15.92 -3.28 -5.76
CA GLN A 10 14.71 -3.96 -6.22
C GLN A 10 13.85 -3.06 -7.10
N LEU A 11 13.66 -1.79 -6.71
CA LEU A 11 12.84 -0.84 -7.46
C LEU A 11 13.35 -0.58 -8.88
N ARG A 12 14.63 -0.83 -9.18
CA ARG A 12 15.16 -0.72 -10.56
C ARG A 12 14.52 -1.74 -11.50
N GLN A 13 14.09 -2.89 -10.98
CA GLN A 13 13.44 -3.97 -11.73
C GLN A 13 11.94 -3.68 -11.98
N LEU A 14 11.35 -2.72 -11.25
CA LEU A 14 9.97 -2.32 -11.47
C LEU A 14 9.84 -1.54 -12.78
N THR A 15 8.78 -1.83 -13.55
CA THR A 15 8.48 -1.07 -14.77
C THR A 15 8.27 0.42 -14.46
N ASN A 16 8.73 1.28 -15.38
CA ASN A 16 8.43 2.71 -15.35
C ASN A 16 7.33 3.09 -16.34
N ASP A 17 6.59 2.11 -16.87
CA ASP A 17 5.40 2.35 -17.66
C ASP A 17 4.30 2.98 -16.80
N ILE A 18 3.30 3.54 -17.48
CA ILE A 18 2.06 4.00 -16.85
C ILE A 18 1.20 2.81 -16.43
N GLY A 19 0.31 3.01 -15.47
CA GLY A 19 -0.62 1.98 -15.03
C GLY A 19 -0.96 2.04 -13.56
N VAL A 20 -1.32 0.89 -13.01
CA VAL A 20 -1.81 0.74 -11.64
C VAL A 20 -0.80 -0.08 -10.83
N TYR A 21 -0.70 0.21 -9.53
CA TYR A 21 0.10 -0.56 -8.60
C TYR A 21 -0.65 -0.79 -7.28
N ALA A 22 -0.22 -1.81 -6.55
CA ALA A 22 -0.63 -2.04 -5.18
C ALA A 22 0.59 -2.16 -4.28
N LEU A 23 0.54 -1.51 -3.11
CA LEU A 23 1.47 -1.75 -2.02
C LEU A 23 0.87 -2.86 -1.15
N CYS A 24 1.66 -3.88 -0.86
CA CYS A 24 1.22 -5.03 -0.09
C CYS A 24 2.02 -5.16 1.21
N ASP A 25 1.35 -5.63 2.26
CA ASP A 25 1.95 -5.85 3.56
C ASP A 25 2.94 -7.04 3.56
N LEU A 26 3.47 -7.36 4.75
CA LEU A 26 4.40 -8.47 4.95
C LEU A 26 3.83 -9.83 4.50
N ASP A 27 2.50 -9.99 4.47
CA ASP A 27 1.81 -11.22 4.06
C ASP A 27 1.44 -11.23 2.57
N GLY A 28 1.81 -10.19 1.83
CA GLY A 28 1.45 -10.06 0.42
C GLY A 28 -0.01 -9.66 0.20
N ILE A 29 -0.68 -9.14 1.23
CA ILE A 29 -2.05 -8.64 1.13
C ILE A 29 -2.01 -7.16 0.71
N PRO A 30 -2.74 -6.74 -0.33
CA PRO A 30 -2.85 -5.33 -0.69
C PRO A 30 -3.35 -4.48 0.48
N ILE A 31 -2.66 -3.36 0.73
CA ILE A 31 -3.06 -2.35 1.73
C ILE A 31 -3.35 -1.00 1.09
N TYR A 32 -2.87 -0.77 -0.13
CA TYR A 32 -3.13 0.45 -0.88
C TYR A 32 -3.06 0.18 -2.38
N VAL A 33 -3.98 0.76 -3.14
CA VAL A 33 -3.96 0.76 -4.61
C VAL A 33 -3.78 2.20 -5.08
N GLY A 34 -2.97 2.40 -6.11
CA GLY A 34 -2.84 3.71 -6.75
C GLY A 34 -2.46 3.60 -8.21
N GLN A 35 -2.61 4.71 -8.91
CA GLN A 35 -2.24 4.83 -10.32
C GLN A 35 -1.04 5.76 -10.56
N SER A 36 -0.44 5.65 -11.75
CA SER A 36 0.57 6.59 -12.22
C SER A 36 0.51 6.78 -13.74
N THR A 37 0.49 8.05 -14.18
CA THR A 37 0.64 8.47 -15.59
C THR A 37 2.06 8.88 -15.95
N ASP A 38 2.95 8.94 -14.96
CA ASP A 38 4.34 9.41 -15.10
C ASP A 38 5.35 8.26 -14.87
N GLY A 39 4.84 7.07 -14.58
CA GLY A 39 5.61 5.84 -14.37
C GLY A 39 5.34 5.21 -13.00
N ILE A 40 5.04 3.92 -12.98
CA ILE A 40 4.77 3.14 -11.77
C ILE A 40 5.98 3.17 -10.83
N ARG A 41 7.17 2.83 -11.33
CA ARG A 41 8.42 2.89 -10.53
C ARG A 41 8.64 4.24 -9.88
N SER A 42 8.45 5.32 -10.63
CA SER A 42 8.67 6.68 -10.10
C SER A 42 7.71 7.02 -8.97
N ARG A 43 6.43 6.63 -9.09
CA ARG A 43 5.41 6.85 -8.05
C ARG A 43 5.64 5.97 -6.82
N VAL A 44 5.87 4.67 -7.02
CA VAL A 44 6.16 3.72 -5.93
C VAL A 44 7.43 4.11 -5.17
N ARG A 45 8.50 4.50 -5.87
CA ARG A 45 9.72 4.99 -5.23
C ARG A 45 9.45 6.18 -4.33
N ARG A 46 8.67 7.16 -4.81
CA ARG A 46 8.29 8.34 -4.01
C ARG A 46 7.59 7.93 -2.71
N HIS A 47 6.68 6.97 -2.76
CA HIS A 47 6.00 6.46 -1.57
C HIS A 47 6.97 5.83 -0.56
N LEU A 48 7.94 5.04 -1.05
CA LEU A 48 8.84 4.29 -0.18
C LEU A 48 10.01 5.11 0.37
N THR A 49 10.39 6.22 -0.27
CA THR A 49 11.60 6.98 0.09
C THR A 49 11.35 8.42 0.53
N SER A 50 10.14 8.97 0.35
CA SER A 50 9.84 10.36 0.68
C SER A 50 8.73 10.48 1.72
N ALA A 51 9.06 11.07 2.87
CA ALA A 51 8.09 11.45 3.89
C ALA A 51 7.05 12.50 3.38
N ARG A 52 7.32 13.15 2.24
CA ARG A 52 6.43 14.15 1.62
C ARG A 52 5.39 13.56 0.67
N SER A 53 5.42 12.25 0.44
CA SER A 53 4.36 11.62 -0.33
C SER A 53 3.03 11.72 0.41
N ASP A 54 1.93 12.07 -0.25
CA ASP A 54 0.60 12.25 0.39
C ASP A 54 0.22 11.09 1.33
N VAL A 55 0.31 9.83 0.88
CA VAL A 55 -0.02 8.64 1.71
C VAL A 55 0.85 8.48 2.96
N ILE A 56 2.06 9.04 2.97
CA ILE A 56 2.99 9.00 4.11
C ILE A 56 2.85 10.27 4.96
N ALA A 57 2.71 11.43 4.31
CA ALA A 57 2.46 12.72 4.93
C ALA A 57 1.17 12.68 5.77
N ASN A 58 0.14 12.00 5.26
CA ASN A 58 -1.15 11.80 5.92
C ASN A 58 -1.18 10.58 6.85
N ARG A 59 -0.02 9.92 7.08
CA ARG A 59 0.13 8.76 7.96
C ARG A 59 -0.77 7.57 7.60
N GLN A 60 -1.25 7.49 6.36
CA GLN A 60 -2.16 6.44 5.92
C GLN A 60 -1.44 5.09 5.84
N ILE A 61 -0.17 5.08 5.42
CA ILE A 61 0.61 3.85 5.25
C ILE A 61 1.87 3.91 6.09
N ASP A 62 2.15 2.82 6.83
CA ASP A 62 3.48 2.59 7.38
C ASP A 62 4.36 1.90 6.34
N VAL A 63 5.39 2.61 5.88
CA VAL A 63 6.39 2.08 4.94
C VAL A 63 7.11 0.85 5.52
N TRP A 64 7.16 0.71 6.84
CA TRP A 64 7.74 -0.47 7.48
C TRP A 64 6.97 -1.76 7.14
N GLU A 65 5.66 -1.66 6.92
CA GLU A 65 4.78 -2.80 6.63
C GLU A 65 4.88 -3.25 5.15
N VAL A 66 5.36 -2.40 4.25
CA VAL A 66 5.35 -2.68 2.80
C VAL A 66 6.50 -3.64 2.43
N ALA A 67 6.13 -4.87 2.06
CA ALA A 67 7.06 -5.92 1.60
C ALA A 67 6.97 -6.17 0.10
N PHE A 68 5.81 -6.02 -0.53
CA PHE A 68 5.64 -6.30 -1.95
C PHE A 68 4.97 -5.15 -2.70
N VAL A 69 5.30 -5.06 -3.98
CA VAL A 69 4.64 -4.17 -4.94
C VAL A 69 4.10 -5.03 -6.06
N TRP A 70 2.79 -4.90 -6.31
CA TRP A 70 2.16 -5.44 -7.51
C TRP A 70 1.99 -4.30 -8.52
N ALA A 71 2.19 -4.58 -9.80
CA ALA A 71 2.08 -3.60 -10.87
C ALA A 71 1.37 -4.18 -12.09
N TRP A 72 0.51 -3.37 -12.68
CA TRP A 72 -0.23 -3.64 -13.91
C TRP A 72 0.08 -2.52 -14.90
N PRO A 73 1.17 -2.65 -15.68
CA PRO A 73 1.49 -1.68 -16.71
C PRO A 73 0.43 -1.70 -17.81
N VAL A 74 0.06 -0.53 -18.31
CA VAL A 74 -0.91 -0.39 -19.40
C VAL A 74 -0.32 0.38 -20.56
N GLN A 75 -0.80 0.12 -21.76
CA GLN A 75 -0.35 0.82 -22.97
C GLN A 75 -1.04 2.18 -23.15
N LYS A 76 -2.27 2.34 -22.65
CA LYS A 76 -3.12 3.52 -22.86
C LYS A 76 -3.56 4.13 -21.55
N LYS A 77 -3.50 5.46 -21.44
CA LYS A 77 -3.85 6.19 -20.21
C LYS A 77 -5.33 6.03 -19.86
N GLU A 78 -6.19 5.91 -20.86
CA GLU A 78 -7.64 5.76 -20.68
C GLU A 78 -8.03 4.49 -19.89
N LEU A 79 -7.17 3.46 -19.91
CA LEU A 79 -7.42 2.19 -19.21
C LEU A 79 -7.10 2.26 -17.71
N ILE A 80 -6.32 3.26 -17.27
CA ILE A 80 -5.78 3.29 -15.91
C ILE A 80 -6.91 3.40 -14.88
N SER A 81 -7.83 4.34 -15.06
CA SER A 81 -8.89 4.61 -14.06
C SER A 81 -9.87 3.45 -13.89
N SER A 82 -10.22 2.75 -14.98
CA SER A 82 -11.12 1.59 -14.91
C SER A 82 -10.44 0.40 -14.24
N ILE A 83 -9.17 0.13 -14.56
CA ILE A 83 -8.37 -0.92 -13.92
C ILE A 83 -8.12 -0.59 -12.44
N GLU A 84 -7.79 0.65 -12.10
CA GLU A 84 -7.59 1.09 -10.71
C GLU A 84 -8.86 0.87 -9.89
N SER A 85 -10.00 1.33 -10.41
CA SER A 85 -11.28 1.19 -9.73
C SER A 85 -11.67 -0.28 -9.57
N TRP A 86 -11.46 -1.11 -10.58
CA TRP A 86 -11.74 -2.55 -10.49
C TRP A 86 -10.85 -3.23 -9.44
N LEU A 87 -9.53 -3.04 -9.51
CA LEU A 87 -8.58 -3.63 -8.57
C LEU A 87 -8.79 -3.13 -7.14
N PHE A 88 -9.10 -1.84 -6.97
CA PHE A 88 -9.46 -1.26 -5.69
C PHE A 88 -10.63 -2.02 -5.08
N ASN A 89 -11.74 -2.18 -5.80
CA ASN A 89 -12.94 -2.83 -5.26
C ASN A 89 -12.70 -4.33 -5.00
N GLU A 90 -12.00 -5.02 -5.91
CA GLU A 90 -11.63 -6.42 -5.76
C GLU A 90 -10.86 -6.65 -4.44
N PHE A 91 -9.85 -5.83 -4.16
CA PHE A 91 -9.00 -5.99 -2.97
C PHE A 91 -9.64 -5.42 -1.70
N ASP A 92 -10.39 -4.32 -1.81
CA ASP A 92 -11.07 -3.71 -0.67
C ASP A 92 -12.16 -4.62 -0.08
N ASN A 93 -12.84 -5.40 -0.92
CA ASN A 93 -13.79 -6.42 -0.50
C ASN A 93 -13.14 -7.60 0.24
N GLN A 94 -11.85 -7.87 -0.02
CA GLN A 94 -11.10 -8.95 0.64
C GLN A 94 -10.49 -8.47 1.96
N SER A 95 -9.87 -7.29 1.94
CA SER A 95 -9.26 -6.66 3.10
C SER A 95 -9.23 -5.15 2.86
N ARG A 96 -10.06 -4.40 3.61
CA ARG A 96 -10.24 -2.95 3.45
C ARG A 96 -8.91 -2.24 3.19
N LEU A 97 -8.82 -1.44 2.13
CA LEU A 97 -7.62 -0.69 1.79
C LEU A 97 -7.52 0.60 2.62
N MET A 98 -6.28 1.07 2.81
CA MET A 98 -5.95 2.31 3.52
C MET A 98 -6.15 3.57 2.65
N ASN A 99 -6.54 3.39 1.39
CA ASN A 99 -6.97 4.47 0.49
C ASN A 99 -8.00 5.38 1.16
N GLY A 100 -7.85 6.68 0.94
CA GLY A 100 -8.71 7.69 1.56
C GLY A 100 -10.14 7.72 1.02
N SER A 101 -10.36 7.24 -0.21
CA SER A 101 -11.66 7.27 -0.86
C SER A 101 -12.03 5.88 -1.37
N THR A 102 -13.34 5.65 -1.50
CA THR A 102 -13.88 4.53 -2.26
C THR A 102 -13.92 4.90 -3.74
N LEU A 103 -13.63 3.93 -4.61
CA LEU A 103 -13.80 4.08 -6.05
C LEU A 103 -15.07 3.34 -6.49
N ASN A 104 -15.83 3.92 -7.41
CA ASN A 104 -16.99 3.23 -7.98
C ASN A 104 -16.50 2.06 -8.83
N SER A 105 -17.06 0.88 -8.60
CA SER A 105 -16.79 -0.27 -9.48
C SER A 105 -17.23 0.05 -10.91
N PRO A 106 -16.42 -0.24 -11.94
CA PRO A 106 -16.87 -0.15 -13.31
C PRO A 106 -17.98 -1.18 -13.57
N SER A 107 -18.94 -0.84 -14.44
CA SER A 107 -20.06 -1.71 -14.78
C SER A 107 -19.62 -3.02 -15.46
N GLU A 108 -18.49 -2.97 -16.16
CA GLU A 108 -17.89 -4.10 -16.86
C GLU A 108 -16.48 -4.35 -16.35
N LYS A 109 -16.08 -5.63 -16.26
CA LYS A 109 -14.73 -6.01 -15.89
C LYS A 109 -13.77 -5.58 -17.02
N PRO A 110 -12.78 -4.69 -16.74
CA PRO A 110 -11.79 -4.32 -17.75
C PRO A 110 -10.88 -5.50 -18.06
N GLU A 111 -10.20 -5.44 -19.21
CA GLU A 111 -9.09 -6.33 -19.50
C GLU A 111 -7.90 -5.95 -18.60
N ILE A 112 -7.54 -6.83 -17.68
CA ILE A 112 -6.49 -6.58 -16.69
C ILE A 112 -5.19 -7.15 -17.25
N PRO A 113 -4.13 -6.33 -17.39
CA PRO A 113 -2.81 -6.79 -17.82
C PRO A 113 -2.23 -7.85 -16.89
N GLU A 114 -1.14 -8.50 -17.34
CA GLU A 114 -0.39 -9.40 -16.47
C GLU A 114 0.19 -8.66 -15.26
N LYS A 115 0.03 -9.27 -14.09
CA LYS A 115 0.51 -8.72 -12.81
C LYS A 115 2.01 -8.97 -12.66
N LEU A 116 2.78 -7.91 -12.57
CA LEU A 116 4.18 -7.96 -12.13
C LEU A 116 4.23 -7.91 -10.60
N THR A 117 5.03 -8.78 -9.98
CA THR A 117 5.21 -8.82 -8.52
C THR A 117 6.67 -8.61 -8.17
N LEU A 118 6.95 -7.67 -7.26
CA LEU A 118 8.29 -7.33 -6.81
C LEU A 118 8.33 -7.34 -5.28
N SER A 119 9.30 -8.03 -4.69
CA SER A 119 9.62 -7.87 -3.27
C SER A 119 10.51 -6.65 -3.05
N VAL A 120 10.14 -5.79 -2.12
CA VAL A 120 10.92 -4.61 -1.71
C VAL A 120 11.58 -4.80 -0.34
N LEU A 121 11.50 -5.99 0.24
CA LEU A 121 12.23 -6.42 1.43
C LEU A 121 12.90 -7.78 1.17
N SER A 122 14.02 -8.05 1.83
CA SER A 122 14.61 -9.40 1.79
C SER A 122 13.74 -10.37 2.58
N GLU A 123 13.80 -11.66 2.23
CA GLU A 123 13.05 -12.70 2.96
C GLU A 123 13.40 -12.74 4.45
N GLU A 124 14.68 -12.52 4.79
CA GLU A 124 15.15 -12.38 6.16
C GLU A 124 14.45 -11.22 6.90
N GLU A 125 14.35 -10.05 6.26
CA GLU A 125 13.72 -8.88 6.89
C GLU A 125 12.20 -9.04 6.97
N ILE A 126 11.56 -9.66 5.97
CA ILE A 126 10.13 -10.00 6.04
C ILE A 126 9.89 -10.95 7.22
N THR A 127 10.68 -12.01 7.35
CA THR A 127 10.56 -13.00 8.43
C THR A 127 10.71 -12.33 9.80
N ARG A 128 11.75 -11.50 9.96
CA ARG A 128 11.98 -10.74 11.20
C ARG A 128 10.82 -9.81 11.51
N ARG A 129 10.34 -9.03 10.54
CA ARG A 129 9.23 -8.09 10.74
C ARG A 129 7.90 -8.78 11.01
N LYS A 130 7.72 -10.02 10.57
CA LYS A 130 6.53 -10.82 10.89
C LYS A 130 6.47 -11.31 12.33
N GLU A 131 7.59 -11.29 13.05
CA GLU A 131 7.61 -11.66 14.47
C GLU A 131 6.55 -10.84 15.23
N PRO A 132 5.58 -11.48 15.91
CA PRO A 132 4.48 -10.76 16.54
C PRO A 132 4.96 -9.70 17.54
N ARG A 133 6.06 -9.98 18.26
CA ARG A 133 6.69 -9.06 19.22
C ARG A 133 7.25 -7.79 18.59
N LEU A 134 7.50 -7.79 17.27
CA LEU A 134 7.95 -6.63 16.51
C LEU A 134 6.78 -5.98 15.77
N ARG A 135 5.98 -6.78 15.05
CA ARG A 135 4.87 -6.29 14.21
C ARG A 135 3.77 -5.63 15.01
N PHE A 136 3.29 -6.29 16.07
CA PHE A 136 2.14 -5.80 16.80
C PHE A 136 2.40 -4.44 17.47
N PRO A 137 3.49 -4.24 18.25
CA PRO A 137 3.79 -2.91 18.81
C PRO A 137 3.98 -1.83 17.74
N ARG A 138 4.58 -2.18 16.59
CA ARG A 138 4.75 -1.25 15.46
C ARG A 138 3.40 -0.79 14.89
N GLN A 139 2.46 -1.71 14.72
CA GLN A 139 1.13 -1.41 14.20
C GLN A 139 0.28 -0.61 15.20
N VAL A 140 0.41 -0.87 16.51
CA VAL A 140 -0.17 -0.02 17.56
C VAL A 140 0.39 1.41 17.47
N GLN A 141 1.71 1.55 17.31
CA GLN A 141 2.34 2.87 17.18
C GLN A 141 1.86 3.61 15.93
N GLN A 142 1.75 2.92 14.78
CA GLN A 142 1.25 3.53 13.56
C GLN A 142 -0.19 4.03 13.71
N LEU A 143 -1.04 3.23 14.35
CA LEU A 143 -2.43 3.60 14.60
C LEU A 143 -2.51 4.86 15.48
N ALA A 144 -1.69 4.95 16.53
CA ALA A 144 -1.61 6.14 17.39
C ALA A 144 -1.17 7.38 16.60
N ILE A 145 -0.12 7.26 15.78
CA ILE A 145 0.37 8.37 14.92
C ILE A 145 -0.72 8.87 13.96
N LEU A 146 -1.48 7.95 13.36
CA LEU A 146 -2.58 8.33 12.48
C LEU A 146 -3.73 9.01 13.26
N LEU A 147 -4.04 8.51 14.46
CA LEU A 147 -5.07 9.10 15.32
C LEU A 147 -4.71 10.53 15.73
N ASP A 148 -3.48 10.78 16.18
CA ASP A 148 -3.00 12.11 16.54
C ASP A 148 -3.13 13.08 15.34
N TYR A 149 -2.70 12.63 14.16
CA TYR A 149 -2.82 13.42 12.93
C TYR A 149 -4.28 13.75 12.56
N ILE A 150 -5.22 12.83 12.77
CA ILE A 150 -6.66 13.06 12.55
C ILE A 150 -7.22 14.10 13.52
N LEU A 151 -6.75 14.13 14.76
CA LEU A 151 -7.19 15.09 15.77
C LEU A 151 -6.71 16.50 15.45
N GLU A 152 -5.52 16.62 14.85
CA GLU A 152 -4.90 17.89 14.48
C GLU A 152 -5.39 18.47 13.13
N THR A 153 -6.04 17.67 12.28
CA THR A 153 -6.43 18.06 10.92
C THR A 153 -7.95 18.20 10.72
N SER A 154 -8.34 19.02 9.74
CA SER A 154 -9.75 19.32 9.41
C SER A 154 -10.40 18.32 8.46
N ASP A 155 -9.62 17.63 7.61
CA ASP A 155 -10.14 16.67 6.65
C ASP A 155 -10.14 15.24 7.22
N LYS A 156 -11.28 14.85 7.79
CA LYS A 156 -11.41 13.63 8.60
C LYS A 156 -11.97 12.44 7.83
N ALA A 157 -12.71 12.66 6.74
CA ALA A 157 -13.45 11.58 6.08
C ALA A 157 -12.51 10.54 5.49
N HIS A 158 -11.48 10.99 4.76
CA HIS A 158 -10.55 10.11 4.09
C HIS A 158 -9.61 9.39 5.07
N LEU A 159 -9.19 10.07 6.15
CA LEU A 159 -8.34 9.50 7.19
C LEU A 159 -9.07 8.48 8.07
N ARG A 160 -10.36 8.71 8.38
CA ARG A 160 -11.17 7.75 9.16
C ARG A 160 -11.26 6.39 8.47
N ARG A 161 -11.37 6.36 7.15
CA ARG A 161 -11.37 5.09 6.40
C ARG A 161 -10.05 4.35 6.57
N SER A 162 -8.93 5.06 6.43
CA SER A 162 -7.60 4.48 6.68
C SER A 162 -7.48 3.99 8.11
N LEU A 163 -8.00 4.73 9.09
CA LEU A 163 -8.00 4.34 10.50
C LEU A 163 -8.76 3.02 10.73
N MET A 164 -9.94 2.87 10.14
CA MET A 164 -10.69 1.61 10.21
C MET A 164 -9.91 0.44 9.60
N ALA A 165 -9.24 0.64 8.46
CA ALA A 165 -8.42 -0.38 7.83
C ALA A 165 -7.23 -0.82 8.70
N HIS A 166 -6.64 0.10 9.48
CA HIS A 166 -5.60 -0.22 10.48
C HIS A 166 -6.18 -0.99 11.68
N PHE A 167 -7.34 -0.59 12.20
CA PHE A 167 -7.99 -1.31 13.31
C PHE A 167 -8.30 -2.77 12.96
N GLU A 168 -8.93 -3.02 11.81
CA GLU A 168 -9.26 -4.37 11.34
C GLU A 168 -7.99 -5.25 11.21
N ARG A 169 -6.87 -4.66 10.76
CA ARG A 169 -5.58 -5.35 10.68
C ARG A 169 -4.97 -5.60 12.05
N LEU A 170 -5.03 -4.62 12.95
CA LEU A 170 -4.47 -4.71 14.29
C LEU A 170 -5.13 -5.84 15.09
N GLU A 171 -6.43 -6.04 14.95
CA GLU A 171 -7.15 -7.15 15.56
C GLU A 171 -6.58 -8.51 15.10
N ARG A 172 -6.31 -8.67 13.79
CA ARG A 172 -5.66 -9.89 13.27
C ARG A 172 -4.27 -10.10 13.86
N TYR A 173 -3.48 -9.03 13.97
CA TYR A 173 -2.11 -9.12 14.50
C TYR A 173 -2.08 -9.36 16.00
N TYR A 174 -3.07 -8.87 16.74
CA TYR A 174 -3.24 -9.16 18.16
C TYR A 174 -3.43 -10.66 18.41
N GLN A 175 -4.24 -11.35 17.59
CA GLN A 175 -4.44 -12.80 17.71
C GLN A 175 -3.15 -13.61 17.52
N GLY A 176 -2.20 -13.12 16.72
CA GLY A 176 -0.89 -13.75 16.57
C GLY A 176 0.12 -13.38 17.65
N PHE A 177 -0.18 -12.37 18.48
CA PHE A 177 0.70 -11.91 19.55
C PHE A 177 0.45 -12.63 20.88
N ILE A 178 -0.80 -12.99 21.17
CA ILE A 178 -1.21 -13.80 22.32
C ILE A 178 -0.84 -15.27 22.13
#